data_AF-A0A847MIH6-F1
#
_entry.id   AF-A0A847MIH6-F1
#
_cell.length_a   1.000
_cell.length_b   1.000
_cell.length_c   1.000
_cell.angle_alpha   90.00
_cell.angle_beta   90.00
_cell.angle_gamma   90.00
#
_symmetry.space_group_name_H-M   'P 1'
#
loop_
_entity.id
_entity.type
_entity.pdbx_description
1 polymer ?
#
loop_
_entity_poly.entity_id
_entity_poly.type
_entity_poly.pdbx_seq_one_letter_code
_entity_poly.pdbx_strand_id
1 'polypeptide(L)'
;MEKPTFDTHIVELKDGELYALNNFVQPIPPAWKGRINEIPAGYRDDRQPALNAIFASDEWNGHVTLESVKAMMEKTIDKGGPVVEGTFGTVIQVIAVPADSVVLFRAWGYSDWAQVNLTDLFRR
;
A
#
# COMPACT_ATOMS: atom_id res chain seq x y z
N MET A 1 12.60 -6.28 28.30
CA MET A 1 12.63 -6.79 26.92
C MET A 1 11.19 -6.75 26.43
N GLU A 2 10.89 -5.85 25.51
CA GLU A 2 9.56 -5.72 24.91
C GLU A 2 9.30 -7.01 24.12
N LYS A 3 8.25 -7.76 24.48
CA LYS A 3 7.79 -8.90 23.69
C LYS A 3 6.64 -8.40 22.83
N PRO A 4 6.76 -8.45 21.50
CA PRO A 4 5.65 -8.02 20.67
C PRO A 4 4.45 -8.92 20.98
N THR A 5 3.27 -8.31 21.09
CA THR A 5 2.02 -9.03 21.43
C THR A 5 1.69 -10.09 20.37
N PHE A 6 2.16 -9.87 19.14
CA PHE A 6 2.06 -10.79 18.02
C PHE A 6 3.43 -10.91 17.34
N ASP A 7 3.74 -12.08 16.78
CA ASP A 7 4.92 -12.28 15.94
C ASP A 7 4.75 -11.56 14.58
N THR A 8 5.69 -11.72 13.65
CA THR A 8 5.51 -11.27 12.27
C THR A 8 4.85 -12.38 11.44
N HIS A 9 3.82 -12.03 10.65
CA HIS A 9 3.28 -12.92 9.62
C HIS A 9 3.69 -12.39 8.24
N ILE A 10 4.58 -13.12 7.57
CA ILE A 10 5.04 -12.82 6.22
C ILE A 10 4.30 -13.77 5.28
N VAL A 11 3.58 -13.21 4.33
CA VAL A 11 3.08 -13.95 3.16
C VAL A 11 4.14 -13.75 2.08
N GLU A 12 4.76 -14.85 1.62
CA GLU A 12 5.71 -14.78 0.52
C GLU A 12 5.03 -14.23 -0.73
N LEU A 13 5.57 -13.12 -1.23
CA LEU A 13 5.23 -12.53 -2.52
C LEU A 13 6.35 -12.85 -3.52
N LYS A 14 6.15 -12.59 -4.82
CA LYS A 14 7.22 -12.82 -5.80
C LYS A 14 8.41 -11.88 -5.55
N ASP A 15 9.58 -12.24 -6.08
CA ASP A 15 10.86 -11.56 -5.84
C ASP A 15 10.76 -10.02 -5.91
N GLY A 16 10.90 -9.35 -4.76
CA GLY A 16 10.97 -7.89 -4.64
C GLY A 16 9.64 -7.18 -4.34
N GLU A 17 8.52 -7.88 -4.27
CA GLU A 17 7.21 -7.31 -3.95
C GLU A 17 7.06 -7.09 -2.43
N LEU A 18 6.63 -5.87 -2.03
CA LEU A 18 6.34 -5.54 -0.64
C LEU A 18 5.18 -4.55 -0.54
N TYR A 19 4.17 -4.87 0.27
CA TYR A 19 3.14 -3.92 0.67
C TYR A 19 2.73 -4.14 2.13
N ALA A 20 2.13 -3.11 2.72
CA ALA A 20 1.59 -3.15 4.07
C ALA A 20 0.16 -2.60 4.08
N LEU A 21 -0.68 -3.16 4.95
CA LEU A 21 -2.06 -2.75 5.19
C LEU A 21 -2.25 -2.45 6.68
N ASN A 22 -3.25 -1.65 7.01
CA ASN A 22 -3.64 -1.42 8.41
C ASN A 22 -4.42 -2.62 9.02
N ASN A 23 -4.84 -3.57 8.19
CA ASN A 23 -5.43 -4.82 8.62
C ASN A 23 -4.41 -5.95 8.57
N PHE A 24 -4.60 -6.96 9.42
CA PHE A 24 -3.81 -8.19 9.37
C PHE A 24 -4.00 -8.89 8.02
N VAL A 25 -2.87 -9.22 7.39
CA VAL A 25 -2.81 -9.96 6.12
C VAL A 25 -3.43 -11.34 6.30
N GLN A 26 -4.28 -11.73 5.36
CA GLN A 26 -4.91 -13.04 5.29
C GLN A 26 -4.02 -14.06 4.56
N PRO A 27 -4.06 -15.35 4.93
CA PRO A 27 -4.85 -15.90 6.04
C PRO A 27 -4.22 -15.60 7.41
N ILE A 28 -5.06 -15.24 8.39
CA ILE A 28 -4.59 -15.05 9.78
C ILE A 28 -3.97 -16.37 10.31
N PRO A 29 -2.75 -16.34 10.87
CA PRO A 29 -2.13 -17.50 11.50
C PRO A 29 -3.02 -18.12 12.58
N PRO A 30 -3.15 -19.46 12.67
CA PRO A 30 -3.98 -20.11 13.68
C PRO A 30 -3.68 -19.66 15.12
N ALA A 31 -2.42 -19.36 15.43
CA ALA A 31 -1.97 -18.89 16.74
C ALA A 31 -2.51 -17.50 17.14
N TRP A 32 -3.02 -16.72 16.17
CA TRP A 32 -3.52 -15.35 16.40
C TRP A 32 -5.05 -15.29 16.46
N LYS A 33 -5.75 -16.35 16.04
CA LYS A 33 -7.22 -16.41 16.05
C LYS A 33 -7.78 -16.13 17.44
N GLY A 34 -8.79 -15.25 17.51
CA GLY A 34 -9.40 -14.80 18.78
C GLY A 34 -8.50 -13.94 19.67
N ARG A 35 -7.28 -13.58 19.24
CA ARG A 35 -6.37 -12.66 19.95
C ARG A 35 -6.27 -11.29 19.29
N ILE A 36 -6.68 -11.19 18.03
CA ILE A 36 -6.73 -9.95 17.25
C ILE A 36 -8.19 -9.59 16.97
N ASN A 37 -8.45 -8.30 16.71
CA ASN A 37 -9.70 -7.89 16.11
C ASN A 37 -9.68 -8.35 14.65
N GLU A 38 -10.25 -9.53 14.41
CA GLU A 38 -10.43 -10.06 13.07
C GLU A 38 -11.34 -9.10 12.28
N ILE A 39 -11.12 -9.03 10.96
CA ILE A 39 -12.07 -8.37 10.07
C ILE A 39 -13.45 -9.02 10.33
N PRO A 40 -14.47 -8.26 10.74
CA PRO A 40 -15.76 -8.84 11.11
C PRO A 40 -16.31 -9.73 10.01
N ALA A 41 -16.98 -10.82 10.37
CA ALA A 41 -17.63 -11.69 9.39
C ALA A 41 -18.56 -10.86 8.48
N GLY A 42 -18.36 -10.98 7.16
CA GLY A 42 -19.10 -10.19 6.16
C GLY A 42 -18.46 -8.84 5.79
N TYR A 43 -17.39 -8.44 6.46
CA TYR A 43 -16.62 -7.25 6.10
C TYR A 43 -15.58 -7.62 5.03
N ARG A 44 -15.64 -6.94 3.89
CA ARG A 44 -14.81 -7.23 2.72
C ARG A 44 -13.63 -6.26 2.69
N ASP A 45 -12.41 -6.78 2.89
CA ASP A 45 -11.19 -6.03 2.64
C ASP A 45 -10.61 -6.44 1.29
N ASP A 46 -11.02 -5.74 0.23
CA ASP A 46 -10.56 -6.01 -1.12
C ASP A 46 -9.12 -5.55 -1.39
N ARG A 47 -8.46 -4.87 -0.43
CA ARG A 47 -7.17 -4.23 -0.68
C ARG A 47 -6.09 -5.28 -0.88
N GLN A 48 -6.07 -6.31 -0.05
CA GLN A 48 -5.08 -7.38 -0.18
C GLN A 48 -5.23 -8.14 -1.52
N PRO A 49 -6.43 -8.63 -1.92
CA PRO A 49 -6.62 -9.21 -3.24
C PRO A 49 -6.26 -8.26 -4.40
N ALA A 50 -6.63 -6.99 -4.31
CA ALA A 50 -6.34 -6.01 -5.36
C ALA A 50 -4.83 -5.76 -5.50
N LEU A 51 -4.12 -5.55 -4.39
CA LEU A 51 -2.67 -5.38 -4.40
C LEU A 51 -1.97 -6.62 -4.95
N ASN A 52 -2.36 -7.82 -4.50
CA ASN A 52 -1.82 -9.08 -5.04
C ASN A 52 -1.99 -9.15 -6.57
N ALA A 53 -3.14 -8.74 -7.10
CA ALA A 53 -3.39 -8.74 -8.55
C ALA A 53 -2.54 -7.69 -9.29
N ILE A 54 -2.34 -6.50 -8.71
CA ILE A 54 -1.48 -5.45 -9.27
C ILE A 54 -0.04 -5.95 -9.38
N PHE A 55 0.52 -6.46 -8.29
CA PHE A 55 1.89 -6.96 -8.26
C PHE A 55 2.09 -8.16 -9.21
N ALA A 56 1.08 -9.03 -9.34
CA ALA A 56 1.10 -10.13 -10.31
C ALA A 56 0.93 -9.70 -11.78
N SER A 57 0.60 -8.44 -12.09
CA SER A 57 0.31 -8.00 -13.46
C SER A 57 1.58 -7.78 -14.30
N ASP A 58 1.47 -7.95 -15.62
CA ASP A 58 2.57 -7.69 -16.55
C ASP A 58 3.03 -6.23 -16.54
N GLU A 59 2.09 -5.30 -16.29
CA GLU A 59 2.35 -3.86 -16.14
C GLU A 59 3.39 -3.60 -15.03
N TRP A 60 3.40 -4.43 -13.98
CA TRP A 60 4.27 -4.26 -12.82
C TRP A 60 5.56 -5.10 -12.86
N ASN A 61 5.54 -6.23 -13.57
CA ASN A 61 6.69 -7.15 -13.66
C ASN A 61 7.76 -6.72 -14.69
N GLY A 62 7.45 -5.76 -15.57
CA GLY A 62 8.33 -5.36 -16.67
C GLY A 62 9.27 -4.19 -16.37
N HIS A 63 8.74 -3.04 -15.95
CA HIS A 63 9.48 -1.81 -15.64
C HIS A 63 8.62 -0.87 -14.78
N VAL A 64 8.96 -0.70 -13.50
CA VAL A 64 8.29 0.29 -12.63
C VAL A 64 8.86 1.68 -12.90
N THR A 65 8.01 2.61 -13.35
CA THR A 65 8.37 4.01 -13.60
C THR A 65 7.53 4.92 -12.71
N LEU A 66 7.94 6.16 -12.50
CA LEU A 66 7.13 7.13 -11.74
C LEU A 66 5.72 7.28 -12.34
N GLU A 67 5.61 7.30 -13.67
CA GLU A 67 4.32 7.43 -14.35
C GLU A 67 3.46 6.18 -14.20
N SER A 68 4.04 4.96 -14.23
CA SER A 68 3.26 3.76 -13.94
C SER A 68 2.77 3.71 -12.49
N VAL A 69 3.57 4.20 -11.53
CA VAL A 69 3.13 4.36 -10.13
C VAL A 69 2.00 5.36 -10.00
N LYS A 70 2.11 6.54 -10.61
CA LYS A 70 1.01 7.52 -10.60
C LYS A 70 -0.26 6.97 -11.22
N ALA A 71 -0.16 6.28 -12.35
CA ALA A 71 -1.29 5.68 -13.04
C ALA A 71 -1.94 4.57 -12.21
N MET A 72 -1.15 3.73 -11.53
CA MET A 72 -1.66 2.73 -10.59
C MET A 72 -2.38 3.40 -9.42
N MET A 73 -1.81 4.46 -8.84
CA MET A 73 -2.41 5.21 -7.74
C MET A 73 -3.65 6.03 -8.13
N GLU A 74 -3.97 6.17 -9.42
CA GLU A 74 -5.22 6.77 -9.89
C GLU A 74 -6.40 5.80 -9.87
N LYS A 75 -6.14 4.49 -9.87
CA LYS A 75 -7.18 3.48 -10.01
C LYS A 75 -7.86 3.23 -8.66
N THR A 76 -9.19 3.18 -8.66
CA THR A 76 -9.99 2.69 -7.55
C THR A 76 -9.82 1.18 -7.38
N ILE A 77 -10.11 0.68 -6.19
CA ILE A 77 -9.92 -0.73 -5.83
C ILE A 77 -10.69 -1.72 -6.70
N ASP A 78 -11.90 -1.34 -7.11
CA ASP A 78 -12.74 -2.08 -8.06
C ASP A 78 -12.17 -2.08 -9.48
N LYS A 79 -11.27 -1.13 -9.80
CA LYS A 79 -10.57 -1.01 -11.08
C LYS A 79 -9.12 -1.50 -11.01
N GLY A 80 -8.77 -2.25 -9.95
CA GLY A 80 -7.43 -2.79 -9.77
C GLY A 80 -6.39 -1.74 -9.36
N GLY A 81 -6.77 -0.78 -8.53
CA GLY A 81 -5.84 0.15 -7.89
C GLY A 81 -5.96 0.19 -6.36
N PRO A 82 -5.25 1.11 -5.70
CA PRO A 82 -5.21 1.19 -4.24
C PRO A 82 -6.25 2.18 -3.66
N VAL A 83 -6.95 2.95 -4.49
CA VAL A 83 -7.87 3.99 -4.00
C VAL A 83 -9.14 3.36 -3.45
N VAL A 84 -9.50 3.76 -2.24
CA VAL A 84 -10.81 3.46 -1.62
C VAL A 84 -11.63 4.74 -1.64
N GLU A 85 -12.87 4.69 -2.10
CA GLU A 85 -13.80 5.83 -2.06
C GLU A 85 -14.89 5.62 -0.99
N GLY A 86 -15.55 6.70 -0.57
CA GLY A 86 -16.62 6.68 0.44
C GLY A 86 -16.22 7.31 1.78
N THR A 87 -16.98 7.01 2.83
CA THR A 87 -16.88 7.67 4.15
C THR A 87 -15.50 7.53 4.82
N PHE A 88 -14.77 6.46 4.53
CA PHE A 88 -13.40 6.22 5.01
C PHE A 88 -12.44 6.02 3.83
N GLY A 89 -12.57 6.86 2.80
CA GLY A 89 -11.79 6.77 1.57
C GLY A 89 -10.37 7.32 1.68
N THR A 90 -9.60 7.13 0.61
CA THR A 90 -8.27 7.69 0.42
C THR A 90 -8.35 9.22 0.41
N VAL A 91 -7.59 9.86 1.30
CA VAL A 91 -7.51 11.33 1.39
C VAL A 91 -6.20 11.85 0.82
N ILE A 92 -5.09 11.22 1.17
CA ILE A 92 -3.75 11.61 0.75
C ILE A 92 -3.06 10.43 0.10
N GLN A 93 -2.32 10.72 -0.97
CA GLN A 93 -1.43 9.77 -1.62
C GLN A 93 -0.01 10.31 -1.64
N VAL A 94 0.96 9.43 -1.48
CA VAL A 94 2.38 9.77 -1.40
C VAL A 94 3.19 8.79 -2.25
N ILE A 95 4.11 9.32 -3.05
CA ILE A 95 5.13 8.55 -3.76
C ILE A 95 6.49 9.06 -3.27
N ALA A 96 7.30 8.17 -2.71
CA ALA A 96 8.69 8.47 -2.40
C ALA A 96 9.58 7.95 -3.52
N VAL A 97 10.54 8.76 -3.96
CA VAL A 97 11.61 8.38 -4.89
C VAL A 97 12.94 8.55 -4.13
N PRO A 98 13.38 7.53 -3.36
CA PRO A 98 14.51 7.69 -2.45
C PRO A 98 15.83 8.02 -3.15
N ALA A 99 16.06 7.44 -4.33
CA ALA A 99 17.27 7.68 -5.12
C ALA A 99 17.47 9.17 -5.45
N ASP A 100 16.37 9.90 -5.62
CA ASP A 100 16.36 11.32 -6.01
C ASP A 100 16.11 12.24 -4.81
N SER A 101 15.92 11.69 -3.60
CA SER A 101 15.49 12.45 -2.42
C SER A 101 14.24 13.30 -2.69
N VAL A 102 13.28 12.73 -3.41
CA VAL A 102 12.02 13.41 -3.77
C VAL A 102 10.83 12.69 -3.17
N VAL A 103 9.87 13.47 -2.70
CA VAL A 103 8.53 12.98 -2.36
C VAL A 103 7.51 13.73 -3.20
N LEU A 104 6.57 12.98 -3.80
CA LEU A 104 5.37 13.51 -4.40
C LEU A 104 4.19 13.23 -3.49
N PHE A 105 3.27 14.19 -3.38
CA PHE A 105 2.04 13.98 -2.65
C PHE A 105 0.87 14.66 -3.36
N ARG A 106 -0.34 14.19 -3.09
CA ARG A 106 -1.58 14.85 -3.51
C ARG A 106 -2.72 14.56 -2.56
N ALA A 107 -3.73 15.44 -2.59
CA ALA A 107 -5.04 15.17 -2.03
C ALA A 107 -5.91 14.50 -3.10
N TRP A 108 -6.36 13.27 -2.84
CA TRP A 108 -7.16 12.49 -3.79
C TRP A 108 -8.45 13.22 -4.16
N GLY A 109 -8.66 13.48 -5.46
CA GLY A 109 -9.84 14.20 -5.96
C GLY A 109 -9.81 15.73 -5.77
N TYR A 110 -8.75 16.29 -5.18
CA TYR A 110 -8.66 17.74 -4.90
C TYR A 110 -7.42 18.42 -5.47
N SER A 111 -6.33 17.69 -5.71
CA SER A 111 -5.10 18.28 -6.26
C SER A 111 -4.37 17.34 -7.21
N ASP A 112 -3.61 17.92 -8.13
CA ASP A 112 -2.55 17.23 -8.84
C ASP A 112 -1.39 16.88 -7.92
N TRP A 113 -0.42 16.12 -8.45
CA TRP A 113 0.81 15.77 -7.76
C TRP A 113 1.70 17.00 -7.53
N ALA A 114 1.97 17.31 -6.26
CA ALA A 114 3.00 18.26 -5.86
C ALA A 114 4.31 17.52 -5.56
N GLN A 115 5.43 18.05 -6.05
CA GLN A 115 6.76 17.49 -5.82
C GLN A 115 7.52 18.31 -4.78
N VAL A 116 8.18 17.63 -3.85
CA VAL A 116 9.06 18.22 -2.83
C VAL A 116 10.44 17.61 -2.95
N ASN A 117 11.45 18.47 -3.12
CA ASN A 117 12.85 18.07 -3.05
C ASN A 117 13.31 18.09 -1.59
N LEU A 118 13.78 16.93 -1.10
CA LEU A 118 14.23 16.74 0.27
C LEU A 118 15.75 16.75 0.41
N THR A 119 16.50 17.02 -0.67
CA THR A 119 17.98 17.00 -0.66
C THR A 119 18.53 17.87 0.46
N ASP A 120 18.03 19.09 0.62
CA ASP A 120 18.52 20.02 1.64
C ASP A 120 18.15 19.61 3.07
N LEU A 121 17.11 18.80 3.26
CA LEU A 121 16.71 18.27 4.56
C LEU A 121 17.60 17.10 5.03
N PHE A 122 18.20 16.38 4.09
CA PHE A 122 19.02 15.20 4.37
C PHE A 122 20.53 15.41 4.11
N ARG A 123 20.93 16.60 3.67
CA ARG A 123 22.34 17.01 3.68
C ARG A 123 22.83 17.09 5.13
N ARG A 124 23.52 16.04 5.57
CA ARG A 124 24.36 16.05 6.77
C ARG A 124 25.73 16.60 6.43
#